data_AF-X0XFF9-F1
#
_entry.id   AF-X0XFF9-F1
#
_cell.length_a   1.000
_cell.length_b   1.000
_cell.length_c   1.000
_cell.angle_alpha   90.00
_cell.angle_beta   90.00
_cell.angle_gamma   90.00
#
_symmetry.space_group_name_H-M   'P 1'
#
loop_
_entity.id
_entity.type
_entity.pdbx_description
1 polymer ?
#
loop_
_entity_poly.entity_id
_entity_poly.type
_entity_poly.pdbx_seq_one_letter_code
_entity_poly.pdbx_strand_id
1 'polypeptide(L)'
;VFDADARENNLARATADLVSLKAKLNKRQYRNRAAIAAKAAEIRRRYRCKSFLSIRIQTRTVTRKQYKSRGRPRPNTQARTIRRRTFNFEILRNKKALRAEMRTDGVFPIITNIPSEECGKTKLLEIYKYQPYVEKRHSLLKTELDTAHIFLKKPHRVAGLLHASFIAMTVDALIERTIRLAMVEHQIDELPLLPEQRPTSSPTTARVLEAFSDVAWYEFQRAGELVTFPIKLTPMQRQLLKLLGIDHRAAYG
;
A
#
# COMPACT_ATOMS: atom_id res chain seq x y z
N VAL A 1 0.72 7.11 -7.06
CA VAL A 1 -0.13 8.28 -6.77
C VAL A 1 0.57 9.23 -5.79
N PHE A 2 1.05 8.75 -4.63
CA PHE A 2 1.73 9.60 -3.63
C PHE A 2 2.97 10.38 -4.12
N ASP A 3 3.85 9.78 -4.93
CA ASP A 3 5.11 10.45 -5.34
C ASP A 3 4.88 11.64 -6.26
N ALA A 4 3.96 11.50 -7.22
CA ALA A 4 3.59 12.56 -8.15
C ALA A 4 2.97 13.76 -7.42
N ASP A 5 2.03 13.49 -6.52
CA ASP A 5 1.35 14.52 -5.73
C ASP A 5 2.32 15.23 -4.77
N ALA A 6 3.21 14.46 -4.11
CA ALA A 6 4.25 15.03 -3.26
C ALA A 6 5.18 15.96 -4.05
N ARG A 7 5.57 15.55 -5.27
CA ARG A 7 6.42 16.37 -6.15
C ARG A 7 5.71 17.65 -6.60
N GLU A 8 4.44 17.59 -7.03
CA GLU A 8 3.72 18.80 -7.45
C GLU A 8 3.48 19.76 -6.27
N ASN A 9 3.14 19.23 -5.09
CA ASN A 9 3.03 20.04 -3.87
C ASN A 9 4.32 20.77 -3.52
N ASN A 10 5.47 20.08 -3.62
CA ASN A 10 6.77 20.68 -3.39
C ASN A 10 7.12 21.75 -4.43
N LEU A 11 6.78 21.52 -5.71
CA LEU A 11 6.97 22.51 -6.78
C LEU A 11 6.09 23.75 -6.56
N ALA A 12 4.83 23.57 -6.17
CA ALA A 12 3.90 24.66 -5.89
C ALA A 12 4.40 25.54 -4.73
N ARG A 13 4.77 24.93 -3.59
CA ARG A 13 5.32 25.65 -2.43
C ARG A 13 6.63 26.36 -2.76
N ALA A 14 7.55 25.69 -3.44
CA ALA A 14 8.81 26.30 -3.87
C ALA A 14 8.58 27.50 -4.80
N THR A 15 7.62 27.39 -5.73
CA THR A 15 7.27 28.48 -6.65
C THR A 15 6.67 29.66 -5.92
N ALA A 16 5.74 29.42 -4.98
CA ALA A 16 5.14 30.47 -4.15
C ALA A 16 6.20 31.24 -3.33
N ASP A 17 7.12 30.54 -2.69
CA ASP A 17 8.21 31.16 -1.92
C ASP A 17 9.19 31.95 -2.81
N LEU A 18 9.48 31.44 -4.02
CA LEU A 18 10.28 32.18 -5.00
C LEU A 18 9.57 33.43 -5.51
N VAL A 19 8.24 33.39 -5.71
CA VAL A 19 7.44 34.58 -6.07
C VAL A 19 7.47 35.60 -4.92
N SER A 20 7.33 35.15 -3.66
CA SER A 20 7.48 36.00 -2.48
C SER A 20 8.88 36.63 -2.38
N LEU A 21 9.93 35.87 -2.70
CA LEU A 21 11.30 36.40 -2.80
C LEU A 21 11.41 37.45 -3.91
N LYS A 22 10.78 37.22 -5.07
CA LYS A 22 10.76 38.15 -6.20
C LYS A 22 10.19 39.52 -5.80
N ALA A 23 9.13 39.55 -5.00
CA ALA A 23 8.52 40.78 -4.48
C ALA A 23 9.43 41.55 -3.48
N LYS A 24 10.40 40.86 -2.86
CA LYS A 24 11.33 41.42 -1.87
C LYS A 24 12.69 41.83 -2.48
N LEU A 25 12.89 41.63 -3.79
CA LEU A 25 14.15 41.98 -4.46
C LEU A 25 14.48 43.47 -4.36
N ASN A 26 15.78 43.79 -4.42
CA ASN A 26 16.32 45.14 -4.37
C ASN A 26 16.08 45.90 -3.06
N LYS A 27 15.53 45.22 -2.03
CA LYS A 27 15.27 45.74 -0.69
C LYS A 27 16.14 45.03 0.35
N ARG A 28 16.47 45.73 1.44
CA ARG A 28 17.22 45.23 2.61
C ARG A 28 18.41 44.33 2.20
N GLN A 29 18.36 43.04 2.53
CA GLN A 29 19.42 42.04 2.29
C GLN A 29 19.49 41.50 0.85
N TYR A 30 18.48 41.71 0.00
CA TYR A 30 18.42 41.19 -1.37
C TYR A 30 18.84 42.24 -2.41
N ARG A 31 19.95 42.94 -2.13
CA ARG A 31 20.50 44.01 -2.99
C ARG A 31 21.63 43.56 -3.90
N ASN A 32 22.12 42.33 -3.74
CA ASN A 32 23.20 41.79 -4.57
C ASN A 32 22.82 40.40 -5.11
N ARG A 33 23.48 40.01 -6.20
CA ARG A 33 23.20 38.74 -6.89
C ARG A 33 23.45 37.52 -6.01
N ALA A 34 24.50 37.56 -5.18
CA ALA A 34 24.90 36.43 -4.33
C ALA A 34 23.83 36.11 -3.26
N ALA A 35 23.32 37.11 -2.55
CA ALA A 35 22.28 36.94 -1.54
C ALA A 35 20.96 36.43 -2.15
N ILE A 36 20.60 36.92 -3.35
CA ILE A 36 19.43 36.43 -4.08
C ILE A 36 19.64 34.96 -4.47
N ALA A 37 20.79 34.62 -5.05
CA ALA A 37 21.11 33.26 -5.46
C ALA A 37 21.13 32.29 -4.28
N ALA A 38 21.72 32.70 -3.15
CA ALA A 38 21.79 31.91 -1.93
C ALA A 38 20.39 31.62 -1.38
N LYS A 39 19.53 32.64 -1.24
CA LYS A 39 18.16 32.45 -0.73
C LYS A 39 17.32 31.58 -1.68
N ALA A 40 17.49 31.76 -2.98
CA ALA A 40 16.77 30.99 -3.97
C ALA A 40 17.24 29.52 -4.02
N ALA A 41 18.54 29.27 -3.80
CA ALA A 41 19.08 27.92 -3.63
C ALA A 41 18.59 27.26 -2.33
N GLU A 42 18.49 28.03 -1.24
CA GLU A 42 17.91 27.57 0.03
C GLU A 42 16.47 27.10 -0.14
N ILE A 43 15.61 27.90 -0.80
CA ILE A 43 14.22 27.53 -1.10
C ILE A 43 14.15 26.25 -1.93
N ARG A 44 14.95 26.15 -3.00
CA ARG A 44 15.01 24.95 -3.84
C ARG A 44 15.47 23.71 -3.06
N ARG A 45 16.40 23.86 -2.11
CA ARG A 45 16.86 22.76 -1.25
C ARG A 45 15.77 22.34 -0.26
N ARG A 46 15.12 23.31 0.39
CA ARG A 46 14.06 23.07 1.38
C ARG A 46 12.94 22.18 0.84
N TYR A 47 12.50 22.44 -0.39
CA TYR A 47 11.44 21.66 -1.04
C TYR A 47 11.95 20.55 -1.97
N ARG A 48 13.26 20.23 -1.94
CA ARG A 48 13.88 19.21 -2.81
C ARG A 48 13.67 19.45 -4.32
N CYS A 49 13.49 20.70 -4.74
CA CYS A 49 13.23 21.11 -6.13
C CYS A 49 14.49 21.58 -6.88
N LYS A 50 15.70 21.19 -6.42
CA LYS A 50 16.97 21.65 -7.03
C LYS A 50 17.10 21.19 -8.49
N SER A 51 16.77 19.94 -8.78
CA SER A 51 16.81 19.37 -10.14
C SER A 51 15.69 19.89 -11.04
N PHE A 52 14.56 20.29 -10.45
CA PHE A 52 13.33 20.62 -11.17
C PHE A 52 13.15 22.10 -11.48
N LEU A 53 13.69 22.99 -10.65
CA LEU A 53 13.60 24.45 -10.84
C LEU A 53 14.99 25.04 -11.05
N SER A 54 15.16 25.84 -12.10
CA SER A 54 16.33 26.68 -12.32
C SER A 54 15.95 28.16 -12.26
N ILE A 55 16.90 28.99 -11.84
CA ILE A 55 16.65 30.41 -11.58
C ILE A 55 17.64 31.24 -12.38
N ARG A 56 17.12 32.03 -13.32
CA ARG A 56 17.93 32.91 -14.16
C ARG A 56 17.84 34.34 -13.63
N ILE A 57 18.89 34.78 -12.92
CA ILE A 57 18.96 36.14 -12.38
C ILE A 57 19.38 37.11 -13.49
N GLN A 58 18.52 38.08 -13.78
CA GLN A 58 18.73 39.18 -14.71
C GLN A 58 19.11 40.45 -13.95
N THR A 59 19.89 41.33 -14.58
CA THR A 59 20.29 42.61 -14.02
C THR A 59 19.91 43.72 -14.99
N ARG A 60 19.23 44.74 -14.49
CA ARG A 60 18.87 45.95 -15.24
C ARG A 60 19.51 47.15 -14.57
N THR A 61 20.04 48.08 -15.35
CA THR A 61 20.49 49.38 -14.83
C THR A 61 19.38 50.39 -15.04
N VAL A 62 18.92 51.02 -13.96
CA VAL A 62 17.90 52.07 -14.00
C VAL A 62 18.57 53.40 -13.70
N THR A 63 18.42 54.36 -14.60
CA THR A 63 18.89 55.74 -14.45
C THR A 63 17.76 56.60 -13.91
N ARG A 64 18.01 57.35 -12.84
CA ARG A 64 17.09 58.36 -12.31
C ARG A 64 17.80 59.71 -12.23
N LYS A 65 17.19 60.74 -12.80
CA LYS A 65 17.64 62.13 -12.59
C LYS A 65 17.10 62.60 -11.24
N GLN A 66 17.99 63.04 -10.35
CA GLN A 66 17.65 63.68 -9.08
C GLN A 66 18.06 65.15 -9.16
N TYR A 67 17.09 66.05 -9.07
CA TYR A 67 17.32 67.49 -9.02
C TYR A 67 17.61 67.92 -7.58
N LYS A 68 18.55 68.87 -7.39
CA LYS A 68 19.01 69.29 -6.05
C LYS A 68 17.96 70.09 -5.26
N SER A 69 17.01 70.75 -5.93
CA SER A 69 16.02 71.64 -5.34
C SER A 69 14.63 70.98 -5.16
N ARG A 70 13.92 71.33 -4.07
CA ARG A 70 12.49 70.99 -3.88
C ARG A 70 11.63 71.87 -4.80
N GLY A 71 10.71 71.29 -5.57
CA GLY A 71 9.78 71.99 -6.48
C GLY A 71 9.90 71.59 -7.97
N ARG A 72 9.10 72.20 -8.85
CA ARG A 72 9.12 71.95 -10.31
C ARG A 72 10.47 72.40 -10.90
N PRO A 73 11.19 71.55 -11.67
CA PRO A 73 12.51 71.90 -12.20
C PRO A 73 12.45 73.11 -13.16
N ARG A 74 13.39 74.05 -13.01
CA ARG A 74 13.58 75.18 -13.94
C ARG A 74 14.62 74.79 -15.02
N PRO A 75 14.67 75.46 -16.18
CA PRO A 75 15.56 75.08 -17.28
C PRO A 75 17.06 74.96 -16.91
N ASN A 76 17.52 75.73 -15.91
CA ASN A 76 18.92 75.76 -15.49
C ASN A 76 19.22 74.97 -14.18
N THR A 77 18.34 74.02 -13.79
CA THR A 77 18.52 73.25 -12.56
C THR A 77 19.49 72.08 -12.76
N GLN A 78 20.62 72.10 -12.04
CA GLN A 78 21.59 71.00 -12.04
C GLN A 78 20.95 69.68 -11.57
N ALA A 79 21.01 68.65 -12.43
CA ALA A 79 20.50 67.31 -12.14
C ALA A 79 21.67 66.33 -11.92
N ARG A 80 21.61 65.54 -10.86
CA ARG A 80 22.51 64.40 -10.65
C ARG A 80 21.88 63.15 -11.25
N THR A 81 22.58 62.50 -12.18
CA THR A 81 22.14 61.19 -12.70
C THR A 81 22.59 60.08 -11.75
N ILE A 82 21.64 59.40 -11.12
CA ILE A 82 21.91 58.22 -10.28
C ILE A 82 21.65 56.97 -11.12
N ARG A 83 22.68 56.14 -11.26
CA ARG A 83 22.58 54.81 -11.87
C ARG A 83 22.40 53.79 -10.75
N ARG A 84 21.29 53.06 -10.74
CA ARG A 84 21.01 51.98 -9.79
C ARG A 84 20.85 50.66 -10.52
N ARG A 85 21.64 49.65 -10.14
CA ARG A 85 21.42 48.27 -10.58
C ARG A 85 20.22 47.70 -9.84
N THR A 86 19.30 47.11 -10.59
CA THR A 86 18.16 46.36 -10.08
C THR A 86 18.23 44.93 -10.59
N PHE A 87 17.82 44.00 -9.75
CA PHE A 87 17.79 42.57 -10.04
C PHE A 87 16.36 42.11 -10.22
N ASN A 88 16.19 41.18 -11.15
CA ASN A 88 15.00 40.38 -11.32
C ASN A 88 15.43 38.94 -11.59
N PHE A 89 14.53 37.97 -11.50
CA PHE A 89 14.83 36.62 -11.97
C PHE A 89 13.62 35.93 -12.59
N GLU A 90 13.91 34.96 -13.44
CA GLU A 90 12.95 34.04 -14.02
C GLU A 90 13.07 32.67 -13.34
N ILE A 91 11.93 32.02 -13.14
CA ILE A 91 11.84 30.65 -12.62
C ILE A 91 11.55 29.76 -13.82
N LEU A 92 12.44 28.81 -14.09
CA LEU A 92 12.34 27.90 -15.22
C LEU A 92 12.16 26.48 -14.70
N ARG A 93 11.17 25.75 -15.24
CA ARG A 93 10.97 24.32 -14.92
C ARG A 93 11.82 23.45 -15.84
N ASN A 94 12.61 22.55 -15.27
CA ASN A 94 13.37 21.55 -16.00
C ASN A 94 12.46 20.37 -16.37
N LYS A 95 11.80 20.46 -17.53
CA LYS A 95 10.89 19.41 -18.03
C LYS A 95 11.57 18.06 -18.21
N LYS A 96 12.87 18.03 -18.56
CA LYS A 96 13.62 16.78 -18.75
C LYS A 96 13.81 16.04 -17.42
N ALA A 97 14.20 16.75 -16.36
CA ALA A 97 14.33 16.17 -15.03
C ALA A 97 12.97 15.69 -14.48
N LEU A 98 11.90 16.48 -14.68
CA LEU A 98 10.55 16.08 -14.26
C LEU A 98 10.09 14.79 -14.94
N ARG A 99 10.26 14.68 -16.27
CA ARG A 99 9.93 13.45 -17.01
C ARG A 99 10.75 12.25 -16.57
N ALA A 100 12.02 12.45 -16.20
CA ALA A 100 12.85 11.36 -15.71
C ALA A 100 12.35 10.84 -14.36
N GLU A 101 12.01 11.73 -13.43
CA GLU A 101 11.45 11.39 -12.13
C GLU A 101 10.08 10.72 -12.25
N MET A 102 9.23 11.19 -13.17
CA MET A 102 7.90 10.59 -13.39
C MET A 102 7.96 9.11 -13.80
N ARG A 103 9.05 8.67 -14.45
CA ARG A 103 9.22 7.25 -14.82
C ARG A 103 9.55 6.36 -13.64
N THR A 104 9.96 6.94 -12.51
CA THR A 104 10.26 6.22 -11.28
C THR A 104 9.18 6.36 -10.22
N ASP A 105 8.08 7.07 -10.52
CA ASP A 105 6.95 7.17 -9.61
C ASP A 105 6.33 5.79 -9.39
N GLY A 106 6.13 5.42 -8.12
CA GLY A 106 5.55 4.11 -7.79
C GLY A 106 6.47 2.92 -8.08
N VAL A 107 7.78 3.14 -8.16
CA VAL A 107 8.75 2.03 -8.17
C VAL A 107 8.57 1.19 -6.91
N PHE A 108 8.45 -0.12 -7.11
CA PHE A 108 8.24 -1.09 -6.04
C PHE A 108 9.51 -1.95 -5.90
N PRO A 109 10.43 -1.62 -4.98
CA PRO A 109 11.68 -2.36 -4.85
C PRO A 109 11.43 -3.73 -4.25
N ILE A 110 11.91 -4.78 -4.92
CA ILE A 110 11.93 -6.16 -4.41
C ILE A 110 13.38 -6.55 -4.19
N ILE A 111 13.71 -7.02 -2.99
CA ILE A 111 15.01 -7.59 -2.65
C ILE A 111 14.82 -9.10 -2.57
N THR A 112 15.63 -9.85 -3.30
CA THR A 112 15.55 -11.32 -3.35
C THR A 112 16.95 -11.93 -3.35
N ASN A 113 17.06 -13.14 -2.80
CA ASN A 113 18.23 -14.00 -2.91
C ASN A 113 18.17 -14.93 -4.12
N ILE A 114 17.08 -14.89 -4.91
CA ILE A 114 16.92 -15.71 -6.10
C ILE A 114 17.81 -15.14 -7.22
N PRO A 115 18.68 -15.96 -7.85
CA PRO A 115 19.50 -15.51 -8.97
C PRO A 115 18.64 -15.02 -10.14
N SER A 116 19.09 -13.94 -10.81
CA SER A 116 18.35 -13.34 -11.93
C SER A 116 18.22 -14.25 -13.15
N GLU A 117 19.06 -15.27 -13.25
CA GLU A 117 19.04 -16.29 -14.30
C GLU A 117 17.92 -17.31 -14.09
N GLU A 118 17.55 -17.58 -12.84
CA GLU A 118 16.51 -18.55 -12.47
C GLU A 118 15.11 -17.94 -12.46
N CYS A 119 15.01 -16.64 -12.18
CA CYS A 119 13.73 -15.96 -12.02
C CYS A 119 13.72 -14.58 -12.68
N GLY A 120 13.00 -14.48 -13.80
CA GLY A 120 12.72 -13.20 -14.45
C GLY A 120 11.88 -12.27 -13.56
N LYS A 121 11.96 -10.97 -13.82
CA LYS A 121 11.29 -9.92 -13.03
C LYS A 121 9.78 -10.14 -12.86
N THR A 122 9.10 -10.60 -13.90
CA THR A 122 7.65 -10.88 -13.87
C THR A 122 7.33 -12.01 -12.89
N LYS A 123 8.04 -13.14 -12.99
CA LYS A 123 7.86 -14.30 -12.11
C LYS A 123 8.24 -13.96 -10.67
N LEU A 124 9.27 -13.14 -10.45
CA LEU A 124 9.63 -12.65 -9.13
C LEU A 124 8.51 -11.78 -8.52
N LEU A 125 7.90 -10.90 -9.32
CA LEU A 125 6.77 -10.10 -8.90
C LEU A 125 5.55 -10.97 -8.60
N GLU A 126 5.27 -12.01 -9.39
CA GLU A 126 4.20 -12.97 -9.12
C GLU A 126 4.42 -13.72 -7.81
N ILE A 127 5.63 -14.23 -7.54
CA ILE A 127 5.97 -14.88 -6.28
C ILE A 127 5.77 -13.93 -5.10
N TYR A 128 6.26 -12.70 -5.21
CA TYR A 128 6.06 -11.67 -4.18
C TYR A 128 4.56 -11.37 -4.00
N LYS A 129 3.82 -11.23 -5.10
CA LYS A 129 2.36 -11.00 -5.08
C LYS A 129 1.56 -12.22 -4.63
N TYR A 130 2.16 -13.40 -4.52
CA TYR A 130 1.54 -14.63 -4.01
C TYR A 130 1.51 -14.70 -2.46
N GLN A 131 1.94 -13.64 -1.77
CA GLN A 131 1.75 -13.46 -0.32
C GLN A 131 0.29 -13.37 0.23
N PRO A 132 -0.80 -13.25 -0.55
CA PRO A 132 -2.18 -13.19 -0.06
C PRO A 132 -2.63 -14.39 0.77
N TYR A 133 -1.97 -15.55 0.67
CA TYR A 133 -2.26 -16.66 1.58
C TYR A 133 -2.01 -16.26 3.05
N VAL A 134 -0.99 -15.44 3.32
CA VAL A 134 -0.73 -14.96 4.69
C VAL A 134 -1.84 -14.02 5.15
N GLU A 135 -2.31 -13.12 4.29
CA GLU A 135 -3.42 -12.20 4.60
C GLU A 135 -4.75 -12.93 4.82
N LYS A 136 -5.06 -13.92 3.97
CA LYS A 136 -6.25 -14.78 4.16
C LYS A 136 -6.16 -15.58 5.46
N ARG A 137 -4.97 -16.05 5.84
CA ARG A 137 -4.73 -16.75 7.12
C ARG A 137 -4.86 -15.78 8.30
N HIS A 138 -4.40 -14.54 8.18
CA HIS A 138 -4.64 -13.51 9.19
C HIS A 138 -6.13 -13.17 9.33
N SER A 139 -6.90 -13.18 8.23
CA SER A 139 -8.36 -13.05 8.29
C SER A 139 -8.98 -14.23 9.03
N LEU A 140 -8.65 -15.46 8.64
CA LEU A 140 -9.12 -16.70 9.27
C LEU A 140 -8.86 -16.73 10.78
N LEU A 141 -7.65 -16.31 11.19
CA LEU A 141 -7.24 -16.19 12.59
C LEU A 141 -8.15 -15.25 13.38
N LYS A 142 -8.59 -14.15 12.77
CA LYS A 142 -9.42 -13.12 13.41
C LYS A 142 -10.92 -13.43 13.36
N THR A 143 -11.40 -14.08 12.29
CA THR A 143 -12.84 -14.31 12.08
C THR A 143 -13.27 -15.69 12.54
N GLU A 144 -12.75 -16.76 11.92
CA GLU A 144 -13.23 -18.12 12.15
C GLU A 144 -12.68 -18.70 13.45
N LEU A 145 -11.41 -18.43 13.75
CA LEU A 145 -10.76 -18.89 14.99
C LEU A 145 -10.97 -17.92 16.16
N ASP A 146 -11.67 -16.81 15.93
CA ASP A 146 -12.07 -15.78 16.89
C ASP A 146 -10.96 -15.33 17.87
N THR A 147 -9.70 -15.36 17.43
CA THR A 147 -8.55 -15.11 18.33
C THR A 147 -8.47 -13.69 18.88
N ALA A 148 -9.23 -12.77 18.27
CA ALA A 148 -9.29 -11.36 18.65
C ALA A 148 -10.12 -11.12 19.93
N HIS A 149 -11.06 -12.00 20.27
CA HIS A 149 -12.04 -11.78 21.36
C HIS A 149 -11.78 -12.64 22.61
N ILE A 150 -10.57 -13.14 22.86
CA ILE A 150 -10.32 -13.92 24.07
C ILE A 150 -9.83 -13.05 25.25
N PHE A 151 -10.62 -13.04 26.33
CA PHE A 151 -10.30 -12.42 27.61
C PHE A 151 -9.29 -13.25 28.44
N LEU A 152 -8.10 -13.50 27.91
CA LEU A 152 -7.02 -14.18 28.66
C LEU A 152 -6.18 -13.17 29.45
N LYS A 153 -6.15 -13.33 30.78
CA LYS A 153 -5.43 -12.41 31.69
C LYS A 153 -3.91 -12.59 31.70
N LYS A 154 -3.38 -13.79 31.39
CA LYS A 154 -1.95 -14.11 31.54
C LYS A 154 -1.26 -14.20 30.16
N PRO A 155 -0.13 -13.52 29.92
CA PRO A 155 0.56 -13.51 28.62
C PRO A 155 0.92 -14.91 28.08
N HIS A 156 1.34 -15.84 28.92
CA HIS A 156 1.66 -17.21 28.48
C HIS A 156 0.43 -17.98 27.96
N ARG A 157 -0.77 -17.70 28.47
CA ARG A 157 -2.01 -18.30 27.95
C ARG A 157 -2.36 -17.74 26.59
N VAL A 158 -2.14 -16.44 26.38
CA VAL A 158 -2.31 -15.79 25.07
C VAL A 158 -1.36 -16.43 24.04
N ALA A 159 -0.09 -16.61 24.40
CA ALA A 159 0.89 -17.28 23.54
C ALA A 159 0.49 -18.74 23.22
N GLY A 160 0.04 -19.50 24.23
CA GLY A 160 -0.44 -20.87 24.05
C GLY A 160 -1.66 -20.96 23.12
N LEU A 161 -2.61 -20.04 23.26
CA LEU A 161 -3.78 -19.99 22.38
C LEU A 161 -3.39 -19.62 20.94
N LEU A 162 -2.54 -18.61 20.74
CA LEU A 162 -2.03 -18.26 19.40
C LEU A 162 -1.32 -19.45 18.74
N HIS A 163 -0.58 -20.25 19.51
CA HIS A 163 0.05 -21.46 19.02
C HIS A 163 -0.97 -22.52 18.59
N ALA A 164 -1.99 -22.80 19.42
CA ALA A 164 -3.07 -23.71 19.08
C ALA A 164 -3.84 -23.26 17.84
N SER A 165 -4.13 -21.96 17.72
CA SER A 165 -4.77 -21.38 16.54
C SER A 165 -3.89 -21.51 15.28
N PHE A 166 -2.56 -21.40 15.41
CA PHE A 166 -1.65 -21.65 14.29
C PHE A 166 -1.69 -23.11 13.80
N ILE A 167 -1.77 -24.06 14.74
CA ILE A 167 -1.96 -25.48 14.40
C ILE A 167 -3.31 -25.66 13.69
N ALA A 168 -4.40 -25.10 14.22
CA ALA A 168 -5.72 -25.16 13.58
C ALA A 168 -5.71 -24.58 12.16
N MET A 169 -5.11 -23.40 11.96
CA MET A 169 -4.97 -22.82 10.61
C MET A 169 -4.17 -23.71 9.65
N THR A 170 -3.20 -24.45 10.17
CA THR A 170 -2.40 -25.39 9.37
C THR A 170 -3.26 -26.58 8.96
N VAL A 171 -4.07 -27.12 9.87
CA VAL A 171 -5.05 -28.16 9.57
C VAL A 171 -6.07 -27.67 8.54
N ASP A 172 -6.58 -26.44 8.68
CA ASP A 172 -7.47 -25.83 7.69
C ASP A 172 -6.80 -25.76 6.31
N ALA A 173 -5.51 -25.42 6.25
CA ALA A 173 -4.77 -25.38 5.00
C ALA A 173 -4.69 -26.74 4.33
N LEU A 174 -4.46 -27.78 5.13
CA LEU A 174 -4.35 -29.14 4.64
C LEU A 174 -5.71 -29.64 4.15
N ILE A 175 -6.80 -29.41 4.89
CA ILE A 175 -8.17 -29.77 4.47
C ILE A 175 -8.52 -29.10 3.13
N GLU A 176 -8.36 -27.78 3.03
CA GLU A 176 -8.62 -27.05 1.79
C GLU A 176 -7.76 -27.56 0.63
N ARG A 177 -6.46 -27.79 0.87
CA ARG A 177 -5.53 -28.29 -0.13
C ARG A 177 -5.95 -29.68 -0.62
N THR A 178 -6.24 -30.60 0.30
CA THR A 178 -6.63 -31.97 -0.02
C THR A 178 -7.89 -32.00 -0.86
N ILE A 179 -8.95 -31.29 -0.46
CA ILE A 179 -10.20 -31.24 -1.22
C ILE A 179 -9.98 -30.63 -2.60
N ARG A 180 -9.28 -29.50 -2.71
CA ARG A 180 -9.06 -28.84 -4.00
C ARG A 180 -8.20 -29.68 -4.94
N LEU A 181 -7.20 -30.40 -4.43
CA LEU A 181 -6.41 -31.34 -5.24
C LEU A 181 -7.27 -32.52 -5.70
N ALA A 182 -8.06 -33.11 -4.81
CA ALA A 182 -8.97 -34.20 -5.17
C ALA A 182 -10.04 -33.76 -6.17
N MET A 183 -10.56 -32.52 -6.06
CA MET A 183 -11.47 -31.94 -7.05
C MET A 183 -10.83 -31.89 -8.45
N VAL A 184 -9.58 -31.44 -8.55
CA VAL A 184 -8.84 -31.41 -9.82
C VAL A 184 -8.62 -32.82 -10.36
N GLU A 185 -8.21 -33.77 -9.51
CA GLU A 185 -7.99 -35.17 -9.89
C GLU A 185 -9.27 -35.84 -10.41
N HIS A 186 -10.41 -35.56 -9.76
CA HIS A 186 -11.71 -36.10 -10.13
C HIS A 186 -12.49 -35.24 -11.16
N GLN A 187 -11.87 -34.20 -11.72
CA GLN A 187 -12.50 -33.30 -12.70
C GLN A 187 -13.81 -32.66 -12.20
N ILE A 188 -13.83 -32.26 -10.92
CA ILE A 188 -14.96 -31.57 -10.29
C ILE A 188 -14.65 -30.07 -10.27
N ASP A 189 -15.36 -29.30 -11.08
CA ASP A 189 -15.16 -27.85 -11.16
C ASP A 189 -15.70 -27.11 -9.93
N GLU A 190 -16.87 -27.53 -9.42
CA GLU A 190 -17.56 -26.85 -8.33
C GLU A 190 -18.29 -27.81 -7.39
N LEU A 191 -18.38 -27.43 -6.11
CA LEU A 191 -19.18 -28.13 -5.10
C LEU A 191 -20.27 -27.21 -4.53
N PRO A 192 -21.52 -27.69 -4.32
CA PRO A 192 -22.62 -26.88 -3.80
C PRO A 192 -22.55 -26.71 -2.27
N LEU A 193 -21.53 -25.99 -1.78
CA LEU A 193 -21.21 -25.86 -0.35
C LEU A 193 -21.52 -24.50 0.25
N LEU A 194 -21.87 -23.51 -0.56
CA LEU A 194 -22.26 -22.19 -0.05
C LEU A 194 -23.72 -22.20 0.42
N PRO A 195 -24.16 -21.19 1.20
CA PRO A 195 -25.57 -21.06 1.60
C PRO A 195 -26.48 -21.18 0.38
N GLU A 196 -27.60 -21.88 0.57
CA GLU A 196 -28.56 -22.26 -0.49
C GLU A 196 -27.97 -23.21 -1.55
N GLN A 197 -26.98 -24.02 -1.18
CA GLN A 197 -26.32 -25.00 -2.06
C GLN A 197 -25.67 -24.36 -3.30
N ARG A 198 -25.25 -23.10 -3.19
CA ARG A 198 -24.57 -22.42 -4.29
C ARG A 198 -23.20 -23.07 -4.57
N PRO A 199 -22.82 -23.19 -5.86
CA PRO A 199 -21.57 -23.81 -6.24
C PRO A 199 -20.36 -22.96 -5.85
N THR A 200 -19.24 -23.62 -5.55
CA THR A 200 -17.93 -22.98 -5.35
C THR A 200 -16.80 -23.86 -5.90
N SER A 201 -15.89 -23.24 -6.65
CA SER A 201 -14.64 -23.85 -7.13
C SER A 201 -13.50 -23.78 -6.11
N SER A 202 -13.72 -23.10 -4.98
CA SER A 202 -12.72 -22.88 -3.94
C SER A 202 -13.30 -23.13 -2.54
N PRO A 203 -13.67 -24.39 -2.22
CA PRO A 203 -14.21 -24.73 -0.91
C PRO A 203 -13.25 -24.34 0.21
N THR A 204 -13.81 -23.84 1.31
CA THR A 204 -13.08 -23.51 2.54
C THR A 204 -13.36 -24.56 3.61
N THR A 205 -12.44 -24.74 4.56
CA THR A 205 -12.64 -25.72 5.65
C THR A 205 -13.93 -25.45 6.43
N ALA A 206 -14.23 -24.18 6.73
CA ALA A 206 -15.46 -23.81 7.44
C ALA A 206 -16.73 -24.33 6.72
N ARG A 207 -16.84 -24.15 5.40
CA ARG A 207 -17.98 -24.64 4.60
C ARG A 207 -18.03 -26.17 4.52
N VAL A 208 -16.85 -26.80 4.44
CA VAL A 208 -16.75 -28.26 4.44
C VAL A 208 -17.22 -28.83 5.77
N LEU A 209 -16.80 -28.27 6.90
CA LEU A 209 -17.20 -28.72 8.24
C LEU A 209 -18.68 -28.42 8.52
N GLU A 210 -19.19 -27.27 8.07
CA GLU A 210 -20.61 -26.91 8.21
C GLU A 210 -21.53 -27.90 7.50
N ALA A 211 -21.10 -28.52 6.40
CA ALA A 211 -21.85 -29.57 5.72
C ALA A 211 -22.07 -30.83 6.57
N PHE A 212 -21.38 -30.97 7.70
CA PHE A 212 -21.56 -32.06 8.68
C PHE A 212 -22.20 -31.57 10.00
N SER A 213 -22.66 -30.32 10.08
CA SER A 213 -23.22 -29.75 11.31
C SER A 213 -24.51 -30.42 11.78
N ASP A 214 -25.22 -31.11 10.88
CA ASP A 214 -26.45 -31.86 11.14
C ASP A 214 -26.19 -33.35 11.45
N VAL A 215 -24.93 -33.79 11.40
CA VAL A 215 -24.56 -35.18 11.75
C VAL A 215 -24.63 -35.35 13.27
N ALA A 216 -25.57 -36.17 13.72
CA ALA A 216 -25.76 -36.49 15.12
C ALA A 216 -25.69 -37.99 15.38
N TRP A 217 -25.15 -38.36 16.54
CA TRP A 217 -25.13 -39.72 17.07
C TRP A 217 -26.13 -39.81 18.24
N TYR A 218 -27.11 -40.72 18.14
CA TYR A 218 -28.12 -40.90 19.18
C TYR A 218 -27.93 -42.25 19.87
N GLU A 219 -27.92 -42.22 21.19
CA GLU A 219 -27.92 -43.41 22.04
C GLU A 219 -29.10 -43.33 23.01
N PHE A 220 -29.80 -44.46 23.18
CA PHE A 220 -30.88 -44.57 24.14
C PHE A 220 -30.72 -45.86 24.96
N GLN A 221 -30.75 -45.75 26.28
CA GLN A 221 -30.78 -46.93 27.15
C GLN A 221 -32.22 -47.36 27.46
N ARG A 222 -32.53 -48.63 27.19
CA ARG A 222 -33.81 -49.26 27.55
C ARG A 222 -33.57 -50.59 28.24
N ALA A 223 -34.07 -50.73 29.46
CA ALA A 223 -34.03 -51.99 30.22
C ALA A 223 -32.63 -52.64 30.34
N GLY A 224 -31.56 -51.83 30.41
CA GLY A 224 -30.18 -52.31 30.49
C GLY A 224 -29.49 -52.53 29.14
N GLU A 225 -30.19 -52.36 28.02
CA GLU A 225 -29.62 -52.43 26.68
C GLU A 225 -29.38 -51.02 26.11
N LEU A 226 -28.22 -50.82 25.48
CA LEU A 226 -27.87 -49.60 24.75
C LEU A 226 -28.35 -49.74 23.30
N VAL A 227 -29.31 -48.91 22.90
CA VAL A 227 -29.78 -48.81 21.52
C VAL A 227 -29.09 -47.62 20.86
N THR A 228 -28.26 -47.89 19.85
CA THR A 228 -27.55 -46.87 19.06
C THR A 228 -28.22 -46.67 17.71
N PHE A 229 -28.43 -45.42 17.30
CA PHE A 229 -28.92 -45.11 15.95
C PHE A 229 -27.72 -44.80 15.04
N PRO A 230 -27.52 -45.54 13.94
CA PRO A 230 -26.34 -45.37 13.10
C PRO A 230 -26.38 -44.02 12.37
N ILE A 231 -25.21 -43.41 12.21
CA ILE A 231 -25.06 -42.15 11.46
C ILE A 231 -25.48 -42.37 10.01
N LYS A 232 -26.41 -41.54 9.52
CA LYS A 232 -26.83 -41.55 8.10
C LYS A 232 -26.25 -40.35 7.39
N LEU A 233 -25.15 -40.56 6.68
CA LEU A 233 -24.53 -39.51 5.86
C LEU A 233 -25.29 -39.26 4.55
N THR A 234 -25.46 -37.99 4.21
CA THR A 234 -26.00 -37.54 2.91
C THR A 234 -25.03 -37.85 1.76
N PRO A 235 -25.49 -37.85 0.50
CA PRO A 235 -24.60 -38.04 -0.65
C PRO A 235 -23.45 -37.03 -0.70
N MET A 236 -23.73 -35.76 -0.36
CA MET A 236 -22.73 -34.69 -0.30
C MET A 236 -21.68 -34.97 0.78
N GLN A 237 -22.09 -35.33 1.99
CA GLN A 237 -21.17 -35.68 3.08
C GLN A 237 -20.26 -36.86 2.70
N ARG A 238 -20.81 -37.90 2.06
CA ARG A 238 -19.99 -39.03 1.57
C ARG A 238 -19.02 -38.61 0.48
N GLN A 239 -19.44 -37.73 -0.44
CA GLN A 239 -18.56 -37.18 -1.47
C GLN A 239 -17.42 -36.38 -0.84
N LEU A 240 -17.70 -35.52 0.15
CA LEU A 240 -16.69 -34.77 0.88
C LEU A 240 -15.70 -35.68 1.61
N LEU A 241 -16.17 -36.72 2.31
CA LEU A 241 -15.28 -37.69 2.96
C LEU A 241 -14.40 -38.43 1.95
N LYS A 242 -14.96 -38.80 0.79
CA LYS A 242 -14.19 -39.41 -0.30
C LYS A 242 -13.11 -38.47 -0.84
N LEU A 243 -13.42 -37.19 -1.06
CA LEU A 243 -12.45 -36.18 -1.49
C LEU A 243 -11.37 -35.91 -0.43
N LEU A 244 -11.69 -36.11 0.85
CA LEU A 244 -10.73 -36.03 1.94
C LEU A 244 -9.89 -37.31 2.12
N GLY A 245 -10.17 -38.38 1.37
CA GLY A 245 -9.53 -39.68 1.53
C GLY A 245 -9.93 -40.41 2.81
N ILE A 246 -11.07 -40.04 3.42
CA ILE A 246 -11.59 -40.66 4.63
C ILE A 246 -12.58 -41.77 4.24
N ASP A 247 -12.34 -42.98 4.73
CA ASP A 247 -13.28 -44.08 4.53
C ASP A 247 -14.54 -43.87 5.38
N HIS A 248 -15.65 -43.55 4.72
CA HIS A 248 -16.95 -43.36 5.36
C HIS A 248 -17.60 -44.68 5.80
N ARG A 249 -17.08 -45.84 5.39
CA ARG A 249 -17.58 -47.16 5.82
C ARG A 249 -17.25 -47.48 7.27
N ALA A 250 -16.22 -46.84 7.84
CA ALA A 250 -15.89 -46.94 9.25
C ALA A 250 -16.94 -46.31 10.19
N ALA A 251 -17.83 -45.46 9.66
CA ALA A 251 -18.90 -44.81 10.43
C ALA A 251 -20.19 -45.66 10.56
N TYR A 252 -20.26 -46.81 9.86
CA TYR A 252 -21.42 -47.71 9.83
C TYR A 252 -21.15 -49.04 10.56
N GLY A 253 -20.38 -48.98 11.66
CA GLY A 253 -20.21 -50.13 12.57
C GLY A 253 -21.53 -50.66 13.10
#